data_AF-A0A2K0ULY0-F1
#
_entry.id   AF-A0A2K0ULY0-F1
#
_cell.length_a   1.000
_cell.length_b   1.000
_cell.length_c   1.000
_cell.angle_alpha   90.00
_cell.angle_beta   90.00
_cell.angle_gamma   90.00
#
_symmetry.space_group_name_H-M   'P 1'
#
loop_
_entity.id
_entity.type
_entity.pdbx_description
1 polymer ?
#
loop_
_entity_poly.entity_id
_entity_poly.type
_entity_poly.pdbx_seq_one_letter_code
_entity_poly.pdbx_strand_id
1 'polypeptide(L)'
;MQNIVVDNCNTGLTIVGGAGGPMSTGQGIGSLHLTDLRFHYVQVAVSTLVMADNSTALLLSNSGFYNVDTIVEDTSKKQVLLKGGKGTVNVNTWGFGRVTSANGTTAFHNGVNLDSPVRNEPLVTGGRKQFFTRRRPKYDDLGFSQILDAKAYGAQGDGKTDDTAVLNHLFSAAANMSAIVYVPFGVYIISDTVEIPVGSRVIG
;
A
#
# COMPACT_ATOMS: atom_id res chain seq x y z
N MET A 1 5.64 -1.05 -1.60
CA MET A 1 4.49 -1.78 -2.19
C MET A 1 3.88 -2.70 -1.15
N GLN A 2 2.56 -2.84 -1.15
CA GLN A 2 1.81 -3.59 -0.13
C GLN A 2 0.68 -4.40 -0.76
N ASN A 3 0.42 -5.60 -0.24
CA ASN A 3 -0.73 -6.45 -0.60
C ASN A 3 -0.85 -6.70 -2.11
N ILE A 4 0.30 -6.88 -2.78
CA ILE A 4 0.36 -7.25 -4.19
C ILE A 4 0.34 -8.77 -4.32
N VAL A 5 -0.46 -9.24 -5.27
CA VAL A 5 -0.54 -10.65 -5.66
C VAL A 5 0.03 -10.78 -7.08
N VAL A 6 0.95 -11.71 -7.28
CA VAL A 6 1.57 -12.02 -8.57
C VAL A 6 1.39 -13.50 -8.84
N ASP A 7 0.71 -13.83 -9.93
CA ASP A 7 0.32 -15.20 -10.26
C ASP A 7 0.81 -15.57 -11.67
N ASN A 8 1.37 -16.77 -11.81
CA ASN A 8 1.65 -17.44 -13.07
C ASN A 8 2.48 -16.59 -14.07
N CYS A 9 3.66 -16.12 -13.63
CA CYS A 9 4.59 -15.39 -14.48
C CYS A 9 6.03 -15.94 -14.38
N ASN A 10 6.87 -15.67 -15.38
CA ASN A 10 8.28 -16.08 -15.33
C ASN A 10 9.05 -15.25 -14.31
N THR A 11 8.98 -13.92 -14.42
CA THR A 11 9.59 -12.99 -13.48
C THR A 11 8.53 -12.05 -12.95
N GLY A 12 8.44 -11.90 -11.63
CA GLY A 12 7.44 -11.01 -11.02
C GLY A 12 7.88 -9.55 -10.95
N LEU A 13 9.02 -9.29 -10.30
CA LEU A 13 9.57 -7.95 -10.12
C LEU A 13 11.02 -7.91 -10.61
N THR A 14 11.29 -7.08 -11.61
CA THR A 14 12.66 -6.83 -12.09
C THR A 14 13.14 -5.48 -11.59
N ILE A 15 14.17 -5.50 -10.73
CA ILE A 15 14.85 -4.33 -10.20
C ILE A 15 16.04 -4.05 -11.10
N VAL A 16 15.90 -3.06 -11.97
CA VAL A 16 16.98 -2.59 -12.84
C VAL A 16 17.80 -1.53 -12.14
N GLY A 17 19.11 -1.52 -12.40
CA GLY A 17 19.92 -0.36 -12.12
C GLY A 17 20.95 -0.10 -13.20
N GLY A 18 21.35 1.18 -13.27
CA GLY A 18 22.54 1.69 -13.92
C GLY A 18 23.10 0.90 -15.10
N ALA A 19 22.34 0.75 -16.20
CA ALA A 19 22.95 0.43 -17.49
C ALA A 19 23.84 1.62 -17.91
N GLY A 20 25.12 1.56 -17.52
CA GLY A 20 26.13 2.56 -17.78
C GLY A 20 26.73 2.37 -19.18
N GLY A 21 26.22 3.12 -20.15
CA GLY A 21 26.92 3.44 -21.39
C GLY A 21 27.44 4.89 -21.35
N PRO A 22 28.38 5.28 -22.22
CA PRO A 22 28.83 6.66 -22.33
C PRO A 22 27.64 7.59 -22.61
N MET A 23 27.47 8.64 -21.79
CA MET A 23 26.32 9.57 -21.71
C MET A 23 25.07 9.13 -20.89
N SER A 24 25.12 8.03 -20.13
CA SER A 24 24.08 7.69 -19.14
C SER A 24 24.36 8.33 -17.77
N THR A 25 23.38 9.02 -17.16
CA THR A 25 23.42 9.43 -15.75
C THR A 25 22.89 8.35 -14.78
N GLY A 26 22.51 7.17 -15.29
CA GLY A 26 22.53 5.89 -14.58
C GLY A 26 21.72 5.74 -13.28
N GLN A 27 20.69 6.56 -13.02
CA GLN A 27 19.90 6.42 -11.79
C GLN A 27 19.01 5.16 -11.82
N GLY A 28 19.36 4.17 -11.00
CA GLY A 28 18.55 2.97 -10.76
C GLY A 28 17.50 3.15 -9.65
N ILE A 29 16.83 2.06 -9.26
CA ILE A 29 15.92 2.06 -8.11
C ILE A 29 16.73 2.29 -6.83
N GLY A 30 16.43 3.36 -6.08
CA GLY A 30 17.14 3.67 -4.83
C GLY A 30 16.77 2.75 -3.68
N SER A 31 15.48 2.53 -3.44
CA SER A 31 15.02 1.54 -2.47
C SER A 31 13.66 0.97 -2.80
N LEU A 32 13.40 -0.25 -2.33
CA LEU A 32 12.13 -0.92 -2.48
C LEU A 32 11.76 -1.65 -1.20
N HIS A 33 10.66 -1.25 -0.58
CA HIS A 33 10.05 -2.00 0.52
C HIS A 33 8.80 -2.71 0.00
N LEU A 34 8.79 -4.03 0.17
CA LEU A 34 7.77 -4.94 -0.30
C LEU A 34 7.17 -5.67 0.90
N THR A 35 5.92 -5.34 1.24
CA THR A 35 5.23 -5.94 2.39
C THR A 35 3.97 -6.68 1.98
N ASP A 36 3.63 -7.75 2.70
CA ASP A 36 2.37 -8.48 2.55
C ASP A 36 2.15 -9.01 1.12
N LEU A 37 3.24 -9.45 0.46
CA LEU A 37 3.16 -9.95 -0.90
C LEU A 37 2.71 -11.41 -0.95
N ARG A 38 2.07 -11.79 -2.05
CA ARG A 38 1.76 -13.19 -2.37
C ARG A 38 2.17 -13.50 -3.80
N PHE A 39 3.06 -14.46 -3.98
CA PHE A 39 3.52 -14.91 -5.29
C PHE A 39 3.13 -16.36 -5.45
N HIS A 40 2.43 -16.72 -6.52
CA HIS A 40 2.04 -18.10 -6.80
C HIS A 40 2.49 -18.53 -8.20
N TYR A 41 3.16 -19.68 -8.29
CA TYR A 41 3.59 -20.27 -9.56
C TYR A 41 4.47 -19.31 -10.38
N VAL A 42 5.54 -18.80 -9.76
CA VAL A 42 6.46 -17.84 -10.39
C VAL A 42 7.86 -18.43 -10.43
N GLN A 43 8.57 -18.35 -11.56
CA GLN A 43 9.94 -18.88 -11.63
C GLN A 43 10.91 -18.04 -10.79
N VAL A 44 10.90 -16.71 -10.99
CA VAL A 44 11.71 -15.75 -10.22
C VAL A 44 10.82 -14.64 -9.66
N ALA A 45 10.66 -14.55 -8.33
CA ALA A 45 9.81 -13.51 -7.75
C ALA A 45 10.44 -12.11 -7.86
N VAL A 46 11.71 -11.96 -7.47
CA VAL A 46 12.46 -10.70 -7.58
C VAL A 46 13.80 -10.94 -8.25
N SER A 47 14.05 -10.27 -9.38
CA SER A 47 15.34 -10.28 -10.07
C SER A 47 15.99 -8.91 -9.92
N THR A 48 17.20 -8.83 -9.36
CA THR A 48 17.95 -7.56 -9.20
C THR A 48 19.24 -7.56 -10.03
N LEU A 49 19.62 -6.38 -10.52
CA LEU A 49 20.87 -6.13 -11.25
C LEU A 49 21.93 -5.39 -10.42
N VAL A 50 21.63 -5.10 -9.15
CA VAL A 50 22.42 -4.15 -8.35
C VAL A 50 22.71 -4.68 -6.97
N MET A 51 23.97 -5.08 -6.75
CA MET A 51 24.50 -5.53 -5.46
C MET A 51 25.89 -4.94 -5.21
N ALA A 52 25.94 -3.62 -5.03
CA ALA A 52 27.11 -2.89 -4.52
C ALA A 52 26.69 -2.08 -3.28
N ASP A 53 27.64 -1.84 -2.36
CA ASP A 53 27.42 -1.36 -0.99
C ASP A 53 26.64 -0.03 -0.85
N ASN A 54 26.39 0.70 -1.95
CA ASN A 54 25.75 2.02 -1.96
C ASN A 54 24.67 2.23 -3.06
N SER A 55 24.16 1.19 -3.72
CA SER A 55 23.32 1.40 -4.91
C SER A 55 21.80 1.19 -4.70
N THR A 56 21.35 0.12 -4.05
CA THR A 56 19.92 -0.16 -3.86
C THR A 56 19.64 -0.89 -2.55
N ALA A 57 18.57 -0.53 -1.84
CA ALA A 57 18.06 -1.29 -0.69
C ALA A 57 16.76 -2.03 -1.05
N LEU A 58 16.66 -3.30 -0.69
CA LEU A 58 15.44 -4.10 -0.83
C LEU A 58 15.06 -4.70 0.52
N LEU A 59 13.80 -4.54 0.91
CA LEU A 59 13.23 -5.19 2.09
C LEU A 59 11.96 -5.95 1.70
N LEU A 60 11.97 -7.27 1.93
CA LEU A 60 10.80 -8.14 1.91
C LEU A 60 10.28 -8.29 3.34
N SER A 61 8.98 -8.07 3.54
CA SER A 61 8.32 -8.15 4.84
C SER A 61 7.01 -8.90 4.73
N ASN A 62 6.80 -9.89 5.60
CA ASN A 62 5.57 -10.68 5.71
C ASN A 62 5.01 -11.20 4.37
N SER A 63 5.89 -11.73 3.53
CA SER A 63 5.55 -12.15 2.16
C SER A 63 5.51 -13.67 2.05
N GLY A 64 4.57 -14.18 1.24
CA GLY A 64 4.39 -15.61 0.98
C GLY A 64 4.69 -15.94 -0.48
N PHE A 65 5.40 -17.04 -0.70
CA PHE A 65 5.83 -17.52 -2.01
C PHE A 65 5.41 -18.98 -2.15
N TYR A 66 4.47 -19.27 -3.04
CA TYR A 66 3.92 -20.61 -3.25
C TYR A 66 4.34 -21.15 -4.61
N ASN A 67 5.06 -22.28 -4.62
CA ASN A 67 5.64 -22.85 -5.83
C ASN A 67 6.43 -21.79 -6.62
N VAL A 68 7.39 -21.17 -5.92
CA VAL A 68 8.29 -20.19 -6.52
C VAL A 68 9.68 -20.77 -6.52
N ASP A 69 10.37 -20.86 -7.66
CA ASP A 69 11.69 -21.52 -7.72
C ASP A 69 12.76 -20.68 -7.03
N THR A 70 12.80 -19.38 -7.36
CA THR A 70 13.73 -18.41 -6.80
C THR A 70 12.98 -17.19 -6.27
N ILE A 71 13.15 -16.85 -4.99
CA ILE A 71 12.50 -15.67 -4.40
C ILE A 71 13.26 -14.40 -4.76
N VAL A 72 14.58 -14.40 -4.56
CA VAL A 72 15.43 -13.27 -4.96
C VAL A 72 16.69 -13.78 -5.63
N GLU A 73 17.00 -13.26 -6.81
CA GLU A 73 18.26 -13.46 -7.52
C GLU A 73 18.95 -12.15 -7.83
N ASP A 74 20.27 -12.21 -7.97
CA ASP A 74 21.10 -11.16 -8.51
C ASP A 74 21.70 -11.63 -9.84
N THR A 75 21.20 -11.04 -10.92
CA THR A 75 21.60 -11.36 -12.30
C THR A 75 22.95 -10.75 -12.66
N SER A 76 23.42 -9.73 -11.95
CA SER A 76 24.73 -9.12 -12.17
C SER A 76 25.86 -10.06 -11.73
N LYS A 77 25.70 -10.71 -10.58
CA LYS A 77 26.66 -11.70 -10.04
C LYS A 77 26.27 -13.15 -10.36
N LYS A 78 25.16 -13.36 -11.08
CA LYS A 78 24.61 -14.69 -11.41
C LYS A 78 24.42 -15.59 -10.18
N GLN A 79 23.86 -15.01 -9.11
CA GLN A 79 23.69 -15.69 -7.82
C GLN A 79 22.24 -15.67 -7.35
N VAL A 80 21.84 -16.71 -6.62
CA VAL A 80 20.55 -16.76 -5.93
C VAL A 80 20.75 -16.26 -4.50
N LEU A 81 20.05 -15.19 -4.13
CA LEU A 81 20.13 -14.56 -2.80
C LEU A 81 19.14 -15.17 -1.81
N LEU A 82 17.94 -15.50 -2.28
CA LEU A 82 16.92 -16.14 -1.49
C LEU A 82 16.25 -17.23 -2.31
N LYS A 83 16.48 -18.49 -1.92
CA LYS A 83 15.90 -19.65 -2.58
C LYS A 83 14.40 -19.74 -2.30
N GLY A 84 13.65 -20.12 -3.32
CA GLY A 84 12.28 -20.58 -3.15
C GLY A 84 12.23 -22.10 -3.00
N GLY A 85 11.11 -22.68 -3.40
CA GLY A 85 10.89 -24.11 -3.43
C GLY A 85 9.46 -24.48 -3.78
N LYS A 86 9.23 -25.80 -3.85
CA LYS A 86 7.88 -26.37 -3.96
C LYS A 86 7.13 -26.16 -2.65
N GLY A 87 5.84 -25.84 -2.73
CA GLY A 87 5.01 -25.50 -1.59
C GLY A 87 5.15 -24.04 -1.15
N THR A 88 4.71 -23.73 0.07
CA THR A 88 4.70 -22.35 0.60
C THR A 88 5.99 -22.06 1.36
N VAL A 89 6.77 -21.11 0.86
CA VAL A 89 7.90 -20.49 1.56
C VAL A 89 7.47 -19.12 2.06
N ASN A 90 7.65 -18.89 3.35
CA ASN A 90 7.24 -17.65 4.01
C ASN A 90 8.45 -16.84 4.43
N VAL A 91 8.44 -15.55 4.11
CA VAL A 91 9.51 -14.60 4.44
C VAL A 91 8.97 -13.58 5.42
N ASN A 92 9.48 -13.62 6.65
CA ASN A 92 9.05 -12.71 7.71
C ASN A 92 9.68 -11.33 7.52
N THR A 93 11.00 -11.23 7.54
CA THR A 93 11.73 -10.02 7.14
C THR A 93 13.07 -10.42 6.57
N TRP A 94 13.34 -10.05 5.33
CA TRP A 94 14.58 -10.35 4.64
C TRP A 94 14.94 -9.21 3.71
N GLY A 95 16.22 -8.90 3.57
CA GLY A 95 16.62 -7.83 2.66
C GLY A 95 18.12 -7.68 2.48
N PHE A 96 18.47 -6.75 1.61
CA PHE A 96 19.82 -6.24 1.45
C PHE A 96 19.81 -4.71 1.48
N GLY A 97 20.90 -4.12 1.96
CA GLY A 97 21.03 -2.69 2.19
C GLY A 97 21.77 -2.38 3.49
N ARG A 98 21.91 -1.09 3.79
CA ARG A 98 22.49 -0.65 5.06
C ARG A 98 21.47 -0.80 6.19
N VAL A 99 21.82 -1.57 7.21
CA VAL A 99 20.98 -1.80 8.38
C VAL A 99 21.71 -1.26 9.61
N THR A 100 20.98 -0.50 10.43
CA THR A 100 21.45 -0.03 11.73
C THR A 100 20.79 -0.89 12.80
N SER A 101 21.61 -1.58 13.58
CA SER A 101 21.15 -2.38 14.72
C SER A 101 20.68 -1.50 15.89
N ALA A 102 19.96 -2.08 16.83
CA ALA A 102 19.52 -1.39 18.06
C ALA A 102 20.69 -0.82 18.88
N ASN A 103 21.89 -1.37 18.72
CA ASN A 103 23.11 -0.90 19.38
C ASN A 103 23.80 0.25 18.63
N GLY A 104 23.19 0.79 17.57
CA GLY A 104 23.74 1.89 16.77
C GLY A 104 24.78 1.49 15.72
N THR A 105 25.19 0.22 15.67
CA THR A 105 26.13 -0.26 14.66
C THR A 105 25.44 -0.36 13.30
N THR A 106 26.02 0.28 12.28
CA THR A 106 25.51 0.27 10.90
C THR A 106 26.43 -0.56 10.01
N ALA A 107 25.87 -1.56 9.34
CA ALA A 107 26.60 -2.40 8.38
C ALA A 107 25.78 -2.60 7.10
N PHE A 108 26.47 -2.84 5.99
CA PHE A 108 25.80 -3.27 4.77
C PHE A 108 25.55 -4.78 4.85
N HIS A 109 24.30 -5.18 4.62
CA HIS A 109 23.90 -6.58 4.54
C HIS A 109 23.57 -6.95 3.11
N ASN A 110 24.11 -8.09 2.66
CA ASN A 110 23.96 -8.62 1.32
C ASN A 110 23.00 -9.83 1.33
N GLY A 111 21.76 -9.62 1.75
CA GLY A 111 20.72 -10.65 1.79
C GLY A 111 20.70 -11.44 3.10
N VAL A 112 20.07 -10.88 4.13
CA VAL A 112 19.95 -11.53 5.45
C VAL A 112 18.52 -11.52 5.96
N ASN A 113 18.20 -12.49 6.82
CA ASN A 113 17.01 -12.40 7.66
C ASN A 113 17.23 -11.32 8.71
N LEU A 114 16.23 -10.47 8.89
CA LEU A 114 16.25 -9.38 9.88
C LEU A 114 15.13 -9.61 10.90
N ASP A 115 15.24 -8.92 12.03
CA ASP A 115 14.17 -8.90 13.02
C ASP A 115 12.91 -8.29 12.43
N SER A 116 11.80 -8.99 12.58
CA SER A 116 10.52 -8.53 12.08
C SER A 116 9.88 -7.53 13.03
N PRO A 117 9.32 -6.42 12.52
CA PRO A 117 8.60 -5.48 13.36
C PRO A 117 7.37 -6.15 13.99
N VAL A 118 7.07 -5.78 15.23
CA VAL A 118 5.85 -6.24 15.92
C VAL A 118 4.64 -5.67 15.18
N ARG A 119 3.73 -6.57 14.78
CA ARG A 119 2.49 -6.22 14.11
C ARG A 119 1.32 -6.41 15.06
N ASN A 120 0.86 -5.29 15.64
CA ASN A 120 -0.23 -5.29 16.61
C ASN A 120 -1.57 -5.65 15.95
N GLU A 121 -2.39 -6.44 16.66
CA GLU A 121 -3.68 -6.95 16.19
C GLU A 121 -4.61 -5.88 15.60
N PRO A 122 -4.74 -4.66 16.15
CA PRO A 122 -5.64 -3.64 15.59
C PRO A 122 -5.23 -3.12 14.20
N LEU A 123 -3.98 -3.33 13.79
CA LEU A 123 -3.44 -2.84 12.51
C LEU A 123 -3.48 -3.88 11.40
N VAL A 124 -3.85 -5.12 11.74
CA VAL A 124 -3.67 -6.26 10.86
C VAL A 124 -4.94 -7.05 10.61
N THR A 125 -4.92 -7.83 9.54
CA THR A 125 -6.00 -8.70 9.09
C THR A 125 -5.42 -10.01 8.57
N GLY A 126 -6.26 -11.05 8.54
CA GLY A 126 -5.90 -12.38 8.03
C GLY A 126 -4.92 -13.16 8.92
N GLY A 127 -4.74 -14.45 8.59
CA GLY A 127 -3.94 -15.37 9.41
C GLY A 127 -2.43 -15.06 9.46
N ARG A 128 -1.91 -14.21 8.56
CA ARG A 128 -0.49 -13.79 8.57
C ARG A 128 -0.28 -12.38 9.07
N LYS A 129 -1.27 -11.78 9.73
CA LYS A 129 -1.17 -10.39 10.23
C LYS A 129 -0.76 -9.41 9.12
N GLN A 130 -1.39 -9.50 7.96
CA GLN A 130 -1.17 -8.51 6.90
C GLN A 130 -1.70 -7.17 7.36
N PHE A 131 -1.04 -6.07 7.01
CA PHE A 131 -1.58 -4.76 7.35
C PHE A 131 -2.96 -4.54 6.70
N PHE A 132 -3.89 -3.96 7.45
CA PHE A 132 -5.23 -3.68 6.95
C PHE A 132 -5.18 -2.76 5.72
N THR A 133 -5.86 -3.16 4.65
CA THR A 133 -6.02 -2.34 3.45
C THR A 133 -7.49 -2.28 3.07
N ARG A 134 -7.97 -1.09 2.73
CA ARG A 134 -9.34 -0.88 2.22
C ARG A 134 -9.28 0.02 0.99
N ARG A 135 -9.89 -0.43 -0.11
CA ARG A 135 -10.05 0.40 -1.32
C ARG A 135 -11.12 1.47 -1.08
N ARG A 136 -11.05 2.57 -1.83
CA ARG A 136 -12.11 3.59 -1.84
C ARG A 136 -13.47 2.90 -2.07
N PRO A 137 -14.42 2.98 -1.13
CA PRO A 137 -15.76 2.44 -1.33
C PRO A 137 -16.41 3.13 -2.53
N LYS A 138 -17.00 2.33 -3.43
CA LYS A 138 -17.72 2.85 -4.60
C LYS A 138 -19.24 2.89 -4.42
N TYR A 139 -19.76 2.10 -3.48
CA TYR A 139 -21.19 2.01 -3.19
C TYR A 139 -22.04 1.58 -4.41
N ASP A 140 -21.48 0.73 -5.27
CA ASP A 140 -22.12 0.24 -6.51
C ASP A 140 -23.43 -0.53 -6.26
N ASP A 141 -23.67 -0.96 -5.02
CA ASP A 141 -24.80 -1.74 -4.55
C ASP A 141 -25.98 -0.90 -3.99
N LEU A 142 -25.80 0.42 -3.88
CA LEU A 142 -26.82 1.31 -3.32
C LEU A 142 -27.66 1.98 -4.40
N GLY A 143 -28.97 2.08 -4.15
CA GLY A 143 -29.89 2.83 -5.01
C GLY A 143 -29.80 4.34 -4.77
N PHE A 144 -30.18 5.14 -5.76
CA PHE A 144 -30.21 6.62 -5.66
C PHE A 144 -31.02 7.14 -4.46
N SER A 145 -32.07 6.41 -4.04
CA SER A 145 -32.88 6.74 -2.86
C SER A 145 -32.11 6.71 -1.54
N GLN A 146 -30.91 6.12 -1.51
CA GLN A 146 -30.05 6.04 -0.32
C GLN A 146 -28.96 7.10 -0.33
N ILE A 147 -29.04 8.07 -1.25
CA ILE A 147 -28.10 9.17 -1.39
C ILE A 147 -28.85 10.48 -1.16
N LEU A 148 -28.36 11.28 -0.21
CA LEU A 148 -28.82 12.63 0.04
C LEU A 148 -27.84 13.62 -0.61
N ASP A 149 -28.31 14.33 -1.63
CA ASP A 149 -27.55 15.36 -2.31
C ASP A 149 -27.60 16.67 -1.51
N ALA A 150 -26.43 17.23 -1.18
CA ALA A 150 -26.32 18.42 -0.35
C ALA A 150 -27.02 19.64 -0.97
N LYS A 151 -26.96 19.81 -2.30
CA LYS A 151 -27.63 20.92 -2.99
C LYS A 151 -29.13 20.71 -3.08
N ALA A 152 -29.58 19.48 -3.33
CA ALA A 152 -31.00 19.15 -3.26
C ALA A 152 -31.59 19.35 -1.85
N TYR A 153 -30.75 19.21 -0.81
CA TYR A 153 -31.10 19.47 0.58
C TYR A 153 -31.05 20.95 0.98
N GLY A 154 -30.54 21.82 0.11
CA GLY A 154 -30.56 23.28 0.27
C GLY A 154 -29.21 23.96 0.45
N ALA A 155 -28.09 23.22 0.42
CA ALA A 155 -26.76 23.81 0.46
C ALA A 155 -26.46 24.50 -0.88
N GLN A 156 -25.89 25.70 -0.85
CA GLN A 156 -25.63 26.47 -2.07
C GLN A 156 -24.31 26.04 -2.72
N GLY A 157 -23.24 25.92 -1.94
CA GLY A 157 -21.92 25.61 -2.47
C GLY A 157 -21.38 26.68 -3.44
N ASP A 158 -21.77 27.94 -3.23
CA ASP A 158 -21.47 29.10 -4.10
C ASP A 158 -20.24 29.92 -3.63
N GLY A 159 -19.64 29.56 -2.50
CA GLY A 159 -18.51 30.25 -1.87
C GLY A 159 -18.86 31.56 -1.17
N LYS A 160 -20.14 31.83 -0.94
CA LYS A 160 -20.63 33.06 -0.29
C LYS A 160 -21.66 32.78 0.80
N THR A 161 -22.59 31.89 0.52
CA THR A 161 -23.68 31.55 1.42
C THR A 161 -23.17 30.61 2.51
N ASP A 162 -23.53 30.90 3.75
CA ASP A 162 -23.24 30.04 4.89
C ASP A 162 -24.10 28.78 4.86
N ASP A 163 -23.46 27.63 4.59
CA ASP A 163 -24.10 26.33 4.46
C ASP A 163 -24.06 25.52 5.78
N THR A 164 -23.55 26.09 6.88
CA THR A 164 -23.30 25.38 8.16
C THR A 164 -24.55 24.68 8.70
N ALA A 165 -25.65 25.41 8.81
CA ALA A 165 -26.90 24.88 9.37
C ALA A 165 -27.47 23.75 8.49
N VAL A 166 -27.46 23.94 7.17
CA VAL A 166 -27.99 22.95 6.22
C VAL A 166 -27.16 21.67 6.24
N LEU A 167 -25.83 21.79 6.28
CA LEU A 167 -24.93 20.64 6.37
C LEU A 167 -25.10 19.86 7.68
N ASN A 168 -25.25 20.54 8.81
CA ASN A 168 -25.54 19.88 10.10
C ASN A 168 -26.86 19.09 10.06
N HIS A 169 -27.93 19.69 9.52
CA HIS A 169 -29.19 18.98 9.36
C HIS A 169 -29.09 17.80 8.39
N LEU A 170 -28.35 17.96 7.29
CA LEU A 170 -28.09 16.92 6.30
C LEU A 170 -27.34 15.73 6.90
N PHE A 171 -26.22 15.95 7.60
CA PHE A 171 -25.45 14.88 8.21
C PHE A 171 -26.23 14.16 9.31
N SER A 172 -26.99 14.89 10.13
CA SER A 172 -27.87 14.30 11.13
C SER A 172 -28.98 13.43 10.50
N ALA A 173 -29.62 13.92 9.43
CA ALA A 173 -30.65 13.17 8.72
C ALA A 173 -30.08 11.91 8.03
N ALA A 174 -28.93 12.07 7.36
CA ALA A 174 -28.25 10.97 6.69
C ALA A 174 -27.83 9.88 7.67
N ALA A 175 -27.29 10.24 8.83
CA ALA A 175 -26.91 9.30 9.87
C ALA A 175 -28.11 8.50 10.38
N ASN A 176 -29.24 9.16 10.63
CA ASN A 176 -30.48 8.51 11.09
C ASN A 176 -31.05 7.52 10.06
N MET A 177 -30.96 7.86 8.78
CA MET A 177 -31.44 7.03 7.68
C MET A 177 -30.42 5.97 7.23
N SER A 178 -29.21 6.00 7.79
CA SER A 178 -28.06 5.29 7.24
C SER A 178 -27.87 5.58 5.74
N ALA A 179 -28.07 6.81 5.31
CA ALA A 179 -27.89 7.25 3.93
C ALA A 179 -26.45 7.73 3.68
N ILE A 180 -26.08 7.84 2.40
CA ILE A 180 -24.84 8.48 1.97
C ILE A 180 -25.11 9.95 1.70
N VAL A 181 -24.25 10.82 2.20
CA VAL A 181 -24.25 12.24 1.79
C VAL A 181 -23.38 12.39 0.55
N TYR A 182 -23.97 12.90 -0.53
CA TYR A 182 -23.23 13.38 -1.69
C TYR A 182 -23.10 14.90 -1.61
N VAL A 183 -21.87 15.39 -1.68
CA VAL A 183 -21.53 16.82 -1.70
C VAL A 183 -21.08 17.16 -3.11
N PRO A 184 -21.96 17.74 -3.95
CA PRO A 184 -21.59 18.11 -5.31
C PRO A 184 -20.45 19.13 -5.31
N PHE A 185 -19.74 19.23 -6.44
CA PHE A 185 -18.73 20.27 -6.64
C PHE A 185 -19.27 21.67 -6.29
N GLY A 186 -18.50 22.40 -5.49
CA GLY A 186 -18.85 23.72 -4.98
C GLY A 186 -17.92 24.15 -3.86
N VAL A 187 -18.10 25.38 -3.39
CA VAL A 187 -17.42 25.93 -2.22
C VAL A 187 -18.48 26.20 -1.15
N TYR A 188 -18.47 25.42 -0.08
CA TYR A 188 -19.47 25.51 0.99
C TYR A 188 -18.86 26.30 2.15
N ILE A 189 -19.41 27.47 2.46
CA ILE A 189 -18.92 28.29 3.58
C ILE A 189 -19.42 27.69 4.89
N ILE A 190 -18.51 27.49 5.83
CA ILE A 190 -18.78 26.97 7.16
C ILE A 190 -18.33 28.02 8.18
N SER A 191 -19.27 28.60 8.92
CA SER A 191 -19.01 29.64 9.93
C SER A 191 -19.01 29.10 11.37
N ASP A 192 -19.47 27.86 11.59
CA ASP A 192 -19.45 27.19 12.89
C ASP A 192 -19.22 25.67 12.71
N THR A 193 -19.13 24.92 13.80
CA THR A 193 -18.83 23.49 13.82
C THR A 193 -19.86 22.69 13.01
N VAL A 194 -19.36 21.86 12.10
CA VAL A 194 -20.15 20.86 11.38
C VAL A 194 -19.88 19.50 11.98
N GLU A 195 -20.91 18.92 12.59
CA GLU A 195 -20.86 17.63 13.25
C GLU A 195 -21.10 16.51 12.23
N ILE A 196 -20.21 15.52 12.21
CA ILE A 196 -20.35 14.31 11.39
C ILE A 196 -20.64 13.14 12.33
N PRO A 197 -21.90 12.67 12.44
CA PRO A 197 -22.25 11.59 13.35
C PRO A 197 -21.49 10.30 13.03
N VAL A 198 -21.28 9.48 14.05
CA VAL A 198 -20.63 8.17 13.91
C VAL A 198 -21.40 7.30 12.92
N GLY A 199 -20.69 6.68 11.98
CA GLY A 199 -21.28 5.84 10.93
C GLY A 199 -21.68 6.60 9.66
N SER A 200 -21.51 7.92 9.61
CA SER A 200 -21.76 8.71 8.40
C SER A 200 -20.88 8.28 7.23
N ARG A 201 -21.46 8.32 6.03
CA ARG A 201 -20.78 8.06 4.77
C ARG A 201 -20.92 9.28 3.88
N VAL A 202 -19.80 9.90 3.55
CA VAL A 202 -19.77 11.14 2.76
C VAL A 202 -18.92 10.93 1.51
N ILE A 203 -19.43 11.39 0.37
CA ILE A 203 -18.74 11.39 -0.93
C ILE A 203 -18.86 12.77 -1.57
N GLY A 204 -17.87 13.13 -2.38
CA GLY A 204 -17.86 14.32 -3.24
C GLY A 204 -17.18 14.02 -4.57
#